data_AF-A0A2G8PBB4-F1
#
_entry.id   AF-A0A2G8PBB4-F1
#
_cell.length_a   1.000
_cell.length_b   1.000
_cell.length_c   1.000
_cell.angle_alpha   90.00
_cell.angle_beta   90.00
_cell.angle_gamma   90.00
#
_symmetry.space_group_name_H-M   'P 1'
#
loop_
_entity.id
_entity.type
_entity.pdbx_description
1 polymer ?
#
loop_
_entity_poly.entity_id
_entity_poly.type
_entity_poly.pdbx_seq_one_letter_code
_entity_poly.pdbx_strand_id
1 'polypeptide(L)'
;MATLTNPPTPTLSIHTKLRDLALVDFQVSESTPCENVVRRLEDDSSLSGVIVLDERSQVQGMLTRRAILEWMLSKPYGLDVFLKRPISSMVEFHGRGFLLLSGDCDVLQAASQAFQRPQETIYDPVVVQIGPQDYRLLDVPVLLVAQSQVYLATQQRLREQQEEMKRLLAELEQEKNRSLQYARDLERQKAEILSQNLALDRERRQAQQRSEELARLNARIIEISSVLSEKGKSTFAATFAGVEAVRRLFQDIADSNRELSRELKEINTIVDLIVEVAGYIRLLSFNAAVEANRRGGGGGFGAIAQEIRKLAGRTTEASNRIRGLAERIQRQSQSTLQSAQASAEMVQSLYQQAQSAQAALEELQALLEQAQV
;
A
#
# COMPACT_ATOMS: atom_id res chain seq x y z
N MET A 1 11.90 27.91 -83.16
CA MET A 1 13.28 27.83 -82.64
C MET A 1 13.32 26.66 -81.67
N ALA A 2 14.09 25.63 -82.01
CA ALA A 2 14.09 24.35 -81.32
C ALA A 2 14.69 24.47 -79.91
N THR A 3 13.96 23.91 -78.96
CA THR A 3 14.31 23.70 -77.56
C THR A 3 15.55 22.81 -77.45
N LEU A 4 16.63 23.37 -76.91
CA LEU A 4 17.79 22.62 -76.40
C LEU A 4 17.36 21.91 -75.10
N THR A 5 16.77 20.73 -75.24
CA THR A 5 16.59 19.78 -74.15
C THR A 5 17.94 19.15 -73.83
N ASN A 6 18.60 19.68 -72.80
CA ASN A 6 19.75 19.03 -72.17
C ASN A 6 19.26 17.68 -71.59
N PRO A 7 19.90 16.53 -71.91
CA PRO A 7 19.53 15.26 -71.32
C PRO A 7 19.77 15.31 -69.79
N PRO A 8 18.95 14.62 -68.98
CA PRO A 8 19.11 14.61 -67.54
C PRO A 8 20.46 13.98 -67.16
N THR A 9 21.31 14.75 -66.47
CA THR A 9 22.52 14.23 -65.84
C THR A 9 22.12 13.13 -64.85
N PRO A 10 22.59 11.88 -64.99
CA PRO A 10 22.30 10.82 -64.03
C PRO A 10 22.79 11.25 -62.65
N THR A 11 21.96 11.04 -61.62
CA THR A 11 22.34 11.29 -60.22
C THR A 11 23.36 10.22 -59.81
N LEU A 12 24.64 10.52 -60.01
CA LEU A 12 25.73 9.62 -59.66
C LEU A 12 25.72 9.35 -58.15
N SER A 13 25.76 8.09 -57.78
CA SER A 13 25.70 7.59 -56.40
C SER A 13 27.09 7.18 -55.92
N ILE A 14 27.24 6.90 -54.62
CA ILE A 14 28.53 6.53 -54.00
C ILE A 14 29.17 5.27 -54.66
N HIS A 15 28.35 4.45 -55.33
CA HIS A 15 28.75 3.24 -56.04
C HIS A 15 28.80 3.40 -57.57
N THR A 16 28.78 4.63 -58.09
CA THR A 16 28.88 4.86 -59.53
C THR A 16 30.19 4.28 -60.04
N LYS A 17 30.06 3.42 -61.06
CA LYS A 17 31.18 2.77 -61.72
C LYS A 17 31.52 3.48 -63.02
N LEU A 18 32.71 3.23 -63.55
CA LEU A 18 33.14 3.86 -64.81
C LEU A 18 32.23 3.55 -66.00
N ARG A 19 31.61 2.37 -66.05
CA ARG A 19 30.63 2.01 -67.10
C ARG A 19 29.38 2.87 -67.11
N ASP A 20 29.06 3.53 -66.00
CA ASP A 20 27.85 4.35 -65.83
C ASP A 20 28.07 5.79 -66.32
N LEU A 21 29.29 6.13 -66.74
CA LEU A 21 29.65 7.45 -67.26
C LEU A 21 29.43 7.55 -68.77
N ALA A 22 29.41 8.77 -69.28
CA ALA A 22 29.40 9.02 -70.72
C ALA A 22 30.75 8.60 -71.33
N LEU A 23 30.77 7.42 -71.93
CA LEU A 23 31.95 6.84 -72.59
C LEU A 23 31.84 7.00 -74.10
N VAL A 24 32.93 7.42 -74.74
CA VAL A 24 33.03 7.65 -76.17
C VAL A 24 33.49 6.35 -76.87
N ASP A 25 32.73 5.89 -77.85
CA ASP A 25 33.06 4.71 -78.64
C ASP A 25 33.73 5.10 -79.95
N PHE A 26 35.07 4.98 -80.00
CA PHE A 26 35.82 5.15 -81.24
C PHE A 26 37.04 4.22 -81.28
N GLN A 27 36.82 3.06 -81.89
CA GLN A 27 37.78 1.98 -82.02
C GLN A 27 38.04 1.68 -83.50
N VAL A 28 39.30 1.46 -83.88
CA VAL A 28 39.68 1.12 -85.25
C VAL A 28 40.70 -0.02 -85.28
N SER A 29 40.70 -0.81 -86.34
CA SER A 29 41.73 -1.83 -86.57
C SER A 29 43.08 -1.20 -86.89
N GLU A 30 44.16 -1.82 -86.45
CA GLU A 30 45.55 -1.41 -86.73
C GLU A 30 45.88 -1.22 -88.21
N SER A 31 45.12 -1.86 -89.11
CA SER A 31 45.25 -1.77 -90.58
C SER A 31 44.54 -0.56 -91.20
N THR A 32 43.74 0.17 -90.41
CA THR A 32 42.92 1.28 -90.89
C THR A 32 43.83 2.42 -91.38
N PRO A 33 43.63 2.95 -92.60
CA PRO A 33 44.39 4.10 -93.09
C PRO A 33 44.22 5.32 -92.17
N CYS A 34 45.31 6.02 -91.88
CA CYS A 34 45.29 7.21 -91.03
C CYS A 34 44.31 8.28 -91.55
N GLU A 35 44.12 8.41 -92.87
CA GLU A 35 43.16 9.33 -93.50
C GLU A 35 41.72 9.14 -92.98
N ASN A 36 41.28 7.90 -92.81
CA ASN A 36 39.92 7.61 -92.36
C ASN A 36 39.71 8.00 -90.90
N VAL A 37 40.74 7.83 -90.07
CA VAL A 37 40.70 8.17 -88.65
C VAL A 37 40.71 9.69 -88.47
N VAL A 38 41.56 10.40 -89.22
CA VAL A 38 41.62 11.87 -89.20
C VAL A 38 40.30 12.46 -89.68
N ARG A 39 39.75 12.00 -90.82
CA ARG A 39 38.46 12.48 -91.33
C ARG A 39 37.34 12.28 -90.29
N ARG A 40 37.33 11.14 -89.61
CA ARG A 40 36.33 10.86 -88.57
C ARG A 40 36.48 11.76 -87.34
N LEU A 41 37.71 12.09 -86.94
CA LEU A 41 37.98 13.06 -85.86
C LEU A 41 37.61 14.50 -86.26
N GLU A 42 37.77 14.87 -87.53
CA GLU A 42 37.36 16.17 -88.05
C GLU A 42 35.84 16.31 -88.13
N ASP A 43 35.14 15.26 -88.58
CA ASP A 43 33.68 15.22 -88.70
C ASP A 43 32.96 15.24 -87.34
N ASP A 44 33.57 14.69 -86.29
CA ASP A 44 33.00 14.60 -84.95
C ASP A 44 33.90 15.25 -83.89
N SER A 45 33.47 16.42 -83.41
CA SER A 45 34.17 17.18 -82.38
C SER A 45 34.08 16.57 -80.98
N SER A 46 33.19 15.59 -80.77
CA SER A 46 33.04 14.88 -79.48
C SER A 46 34.08 13.78 -79.28
N LEU A 47 34.82 13.39 -80.33
CA LEU A 47 35.87 12.39 -80.25
C LEU A 47 37.17 13.00 -79.71
N SER A 48 37.57 12.54 -78.52
CA SER A 48 38.77 12.98 -77.81
C SER A 48 40.04 12.21 -78.19
N GLY A 49 39.89 11.05 -78.81
CA GLY A 49 40.96 10.19 -79.28
C GLY A 49 40.40 8.93 -79.94
N VAL A 50 41.29 8.05 -80.39
CA VAL A 50 40.95 6.79 -81.03
C VAL A 50 41.68 5.65 -80.31
N ILE A 51 40.98 4.53 -80.13
CA ILE A 51 41.54 3.28 -79.63
C ILE A 51 41.92 2.42 -80.83
N VAL A 52 43.15 1.92 -80.86
CA VAL A 52 43.65 1.05 -81.92
C VAL A 52 43.68 -0.39 -81.42
N LEU A 53 43.00 -1.26 -82.15
CA LEU A 53 42.89 -2.68 -81.85
C LEU A 53 43.78 -3.51 -82.78
N ASP A 54 44.43 -4.53 -82.23
CA ASP A 54 45.17 -5.54 -83.00
C ASP A 54 44.23 -6.51 -83.75
N GLU A 55 44.79 -7.39 -84.59
CA GLU A 55 44.05 -8.47 -85.27
C GLU A 55 43.26 -9.42 -84.34
N ARG A 56 43.54 -9.41 -83.02
CA ARG A 56 42.85 -10.22 -81.98
C ARG A 56 41.86 -9.40 -81.14
N SER A 57 41.54 -8.17 -81.57
CA SER A 57 40.68 -7.21 -80.89
C SER A 57 41.15 -6.83 -79.48
N GLN A 58 42.46 -6.82 -79.24
CA GLN A 58 43.10 -6.29 -78.03
C GLN A 58 43.60 -4.87 -78.27
N VAL A 59 43.61 -4.04 -77.23
CA VAL A 59 44.09 -2.66 -77.34
C VAL A 59 45.59 -2.65 -77.55
N GLN A 60 46.02 -2.27 -78.75
CA GLN A 60 47.42 -2.07 -79.12
C GLN A 60 47.91 -0.70 -78.64
N GLY A 61 47.05 0.31 -78.66
CA GLY A 61 47.35 1.65 -78.18
C GLY A 61 46.18 2.61 -78.27
N MET A 62 46.36 3.81 -77.71
CA MET A 62 45.40 4.89 -77.80
C MET A 62 46.11 6.14 -78.30
N LEU A 63 45.52 6.83 -79.27
CA LEU A 63 46.02 8.09 -79.79
C LEU A 63 45.01 9.19 -79.48
N THR A 64 45.45 10.26 -78.82
CA THR A 64 44.58 11.40 -78.55
C THR A 64 44.41 12.26 -79.79
N ARG A 65 43.27 12.95 -79.91
CA ARG A 65 43.02 13.91 -80.99
C ARG A 65 44.15 14.93 -81.08
N ARG A 66 44.62 15.40 -79.91
CA ARG A 66 45.76 16.31 -79.80
C ARG A 66 47.03 15.71 -80.39
N ALA A 67 47.41 14.49 -80.01
CA ALA A 67 48.61 13.83 -80.52
C ALA A 67 48.54 13.62 -82.04
N ILE A 68 47.37 13.27 -82.57
CA ILE A 68 47.15 13.10 -84.03
C ILE A 68 47.33 14.43 -84.76
N LEU A 69 46.72 15.52 -84.27
CA LEU A 69 46.81 16.84 -84.89
C LEU A 69 48.21 17.48 -84.76
N GLU A 70 48.84 17.39 -83.58
CA GLU A 70 50.22 17.86 -83.37
C GLU A 70 51.20 17.14 -84.29
N TRP A 71 50.99 15.83 -84.49
CA TRP A 71 51.81 15.05 -85.40
C TRP A 71 51.60 15.44 -86.88
N MET A 72 50.35 15.67 -87.30
CA MET A 72 50.06 16.16 -88.65
C MET A 72 50.70 17.52 -88.94
N LEU A 73 50.76 18.41 -87.95
CA LEU A 73 51.29 19.77 -88.11
C LEU A 73 52.82 19.87 -87.99
N SER A 74 53.48 18.91 -87.36
CA SER A 74 54.92 19.00 -87.03
C SER A 74 55.88 18.50 -88.11
N LYS A 75 55.41 17.84 -89.19
CA LYS A 75 56.28 17.29 -90.25
C LYS A 75 56.05 17.97 -91.62
N PRO A 76 57.01 18.78 -92.14
CA PRO A 76 56.82 19.62 -93.33
C PRO A 76 56.54 18.90 -94.66
N TYR A 77 56.72 17.57 -94.76
CA TYR A 77 56.49 16.77 -95.98
C TYR A 77 55.87 15.39 -95.70
N GLY A 78 55.13 15.25 -94.58
CA GLY A 78 54.62 13.96 -94.10
C GLY A 78 53.18 13.62 -94.49
N LEU A 79 52.30 14.60 -94.73
CA LEU A 79 50.86 14.33 -94.84
C LEU A 79 50.50 13.26 -95.88
N ASP A 80 50.95 13.38 -97.13
CA ASP A 80 50.57 12.44 -98.20
C ASP A 80 51.18 11.04 -98.05
N VAL A 81 52.35 10.92 -97.39
CA VAL A 81 53.06 9.64 -97.21
C VAL A 81 52.50 8.87 -96.02
N PHE A 82 51.97 9.56 -95.02
CA PHE A 82 51.52 8.96 -93.77
C PHE A 82 50.01 8.75 -93.70
N LEU A 83 49.20 9.58 -94.38
CA LEU A 83 47.73 9.38 -94.45
C LEU A 83 47.36 8.04 -95.08
N LYS A 84 48.18 7.53 -96.01
CA LYS A 84 48.03 6.23 -96.68
C LYS A 84 48.59 5.04 -95.88
N ARG A 85 49.30 5.29 -94.78
CA ARG A 85 49.83 4.23 -93.90
C ARG A 85 48.77 3.76 -92.91
N PRO A 86 48.86 2.51 -92.44
CA PRO A 86 48.00 2.00 -91.38
C PRO A 86 48.28 2.73 -90.06
N ILE A 87 47.25 2.89 -89.24
CA ILE A 87 47.32 3.63 -87.96
C ILE A 87 48.27 2.98 -86.93
N SER A 88 48.57 1.68 -87.05
CA SER A 88 49.65 1.01 -86.32
C SER A 88 50.98 1.78 -86.38
N SER A 89 51.31 2.34 -87.54
CA SER A 89 52.53 3.16 -87.72
C SER A 89 52.52 4.45 -86.88
N MET A 90 51.36 4.94 -86.43
CA MET A 90 51.28 6.09 -85.53
C MET A 90 51.38 5.66 -84.06
N VAL A 91 50.80 4.51 -83.72
CA VAL A 91 50.87 3.93 -82.38
C VAL A 91 52.30 3.57 -81.99
N GLU A 92 53.11 3.00 -82.90
CA GLU A 92 54.50 2.61 -82.60
C GLU A 92 55.41 3.79 -82.23
N PHE A 93 55.17 4.98 -82.80
CA PHE A 93 56.01 6.15 -82.56
C PHE A 93 55.50 7.09 -81.46
N HIS A 94 54.18 7.13 -81.23
CA HIS A 94 53.55 8.12 -80.33
C HIS A 94 52.52 7.52 -79.35
N GLY A 95 52.26 6.21 -79.41
CA GLY A 95 51.45 5.49 -78.43
C GLY A 95 52.16 5.39 -77.09
N ARG A 96 52.30 6.52 -76.41
CA ARG A 96 52.76 6.55 -75.02
C ARG A 96 51.71 5.87 -74.14
N GLY A 97 52.18 5.18 -73.09
CA GLY A 97 51.36 4.30 -72.23
C GLY A 97 50.00 4.90 -71.88
N PHE A 98 48.93 4.25 -72.33
CA PHE A 98 47.56 4.57 -71.97
C PHE A 98 47.19 3.87 -70.67
N LEU A 99 46.25 4.43 -69.92
CA LEU A 99 45.71 3.76 -68.74
C LEU A 99 44.47 2.97 -69.15
N LEU A 100 44.53 1.66 -68.93
CA LEU A 100 43.40 0.76 -69.07
C LEU A 100 42.76 0.54 -67.71
N LEU A 101 41.48 0.92 -67.57
CA LEU A 101 40.68 0.67 -66.38
C LEU A 101 39.54 -0.28 -66.69
N SER A 102 39.17 -1.10 -65.72
CA SER A 102 37.93 -1.87 -65.81
C SER A 102 36.73 -0.93 -65.68
N GLY A 103 35.69 -1.18 -66.47
CA GLY A 103 34.38 -0.53 -66.33
C GLY A 103 33.71 -0.82 -64.98
N ASP A 104 34.23 -1.78 -64.19
CA ASP A 104 33.83 -2.05 -62.82
C ASP A 104 34.57 -1.22 -61.76
N CYS A 105 35.54 -0.39 -62.15
CA CYS A 105 36.28 0.48 -61.26
C CYS A 105 35.40 1.63 -60.74
N ASP A 106 35.61 2.03 -59.49
CA ASP A 106 34.95 3.18 -58.90
C ASP A 106 35.52 4.49 -59.45
N VAL A 107 34.65 5.51 -59.59
CA VAL A 107 35.02 6.84 -60.08
C VAL A 107 36.16 7.48 -59.28
N LEU A 108 36.14 7.35 -57.95
CA LEU A 108 37.18 7.90 -57.07
C LEU A 108 38.54 7.23 -57.30
N GLN A 109 38.55 5.91 -57.46
CA GLN A 109 39.76 5.13 -57.72
C GLN A 109 40.33 5.45 -59.11
N ALA A 110 39.46 5.53 -60.11
CA ALA A 110 39.82 5.88 -61.48
C ALA A 110 40.40 7.29 -61.59
N ALA A 111 39.81 8.27 -60.90
CA ALA A 111 40.34 9.64 -60.84
C ALA A 111 41.75 9.66 -60.20
N SER A 112 41.94 8.93 -59.09
CA SER A 112 43.26 8.80 -58.45
C SER A 112 44.32 8.23 -59.40
N GLN A 113 43.98 7.16 -60.13
CA GLN A 113 44.91 6.53 -61.09
C GLN A 113 45.14 7.41 -62.33
N ALA A 114 44.16 8.21 -62.76
CA ALA A 114 44.35 9.20 -63.82
C ALA A 114 45.30 10.33 -63.37
N PHE A 115 45.23 10.77 -62.12
CA PHE A 115 46.10 11.83 -61.57
C PHE A 115 47.51 11.39 -61.19
N GLN A 116 47.77 10.10 -61.09
CA GLN A 116 49.11 9.57 -60.88
C GLN A 116 49.97 9.57 -62.16
N ARG A 117 49.37 9.95 -63.30
CA ARG A 117 50.09 10.05 -64.57
C ARG A 117 51.00 11.28 -64.63
N PRO A 118 52.06 11.25 -65.45
CA PRO A 118 52.88 12.43 -65.75
C PRO A 118 52.03 13.61 -66.25
N GLN A 119 52.47 14.85 -65.99
CA GLN A 119 51.75 16.07 -66.38
C GLN A 119 51.43 16.16 -67.88
N GLU A 120 52.22 15.49 -68.72
CA GLU A 120 52.02 15.43 -70.17
C GLU A 120 50.79 14.62 -70.58
N THR A 121 50.36 13.64 -69.78
CA THR A 121 49.28 12.68 -70.11
C THR A 121 48.15 12.66 -69.08
N ILE A 122 48.17 13.58 -68.10
CA ILE A 122 47.18 13.68 -67.02
C ILE A 122 45.79 14.09 -67.52
N TYR A 123 45.73 14.80 -68.65
CA TYR A 123 44.48 15.22 -69.32
C TYR A 123 44.07 14.30 -70.46
N ASP A 124 44.89 13.30 -70.78
CA ASP A 124 44.57 12.36 -71.85
C ASP A 124 43.44 11.42 -71.42
N PRO A 125 42.52 11.08 -72.33
CA PRO A 125 41.42 10.17 -72.04
C PRO A 125 41.90 8.82 -71.50
N VAL A 126 41.03 8.18 -70.73
CA VAL A 126 41.28 6.88 -70.11
C VAL A 126 40.59 5.81 -70.95
N VAL A 127 41.27 4.70 -71.22
CA VAL A 127 40.63 3.56 -71.89
C VAL A 127 39.90 2.74 -70.84
N VAL A 128 38.60 2.55 -71.01
CA VAL A 128 37.74 1.79 -70.11
C VAL A 128 37.28 0.51 -70.80
N GLN A 129 37.59 -0.64 -70.21
CA GLN A 129 37.13 -1.93 -70.68
C GLN A 129 35.77 -2.28 -70.08
N ILE A 130 34.71 -2.29 -70.90
CA ILE A 130 33.34 -2.59 -70.45
C ILE A 130 33.03 -4.09 -70.57
N GLY A 131 33.59 -4.76 -71.58
CA GLY A 131 33.42 -6.19 -71.84
C GLY A 131 34.65 -6.84 -72.45
N PRO A 132 34.62 -8.16 -72.70
CA PRO A 132 35.71 -8.85 -73.39
C PRO A 132 35.73 -8.38 -74.85
N GLN A 133 36.60 -7.41 -75.17
CA GLN A 133 36.73 -6.71 -76.46
C GLN A 133 35.82 -5.48 -76.70
N ASP A 134 35.19 -4.91 -75.66
CA ASP A 134 34.52 -3.60 -75.75
C ASP A 134 35.32 -2.56 -74.93
N TYR A 135 36.02 -1.66 -75.63
CA TYR A 135 36.83 -0.61 -75.04
C TYR A 135 36.31 0.77 -75.43
N ARG A 136 36.11 1.64 -74.45
CA ARG A 136 35.64 3.01 -74.70
C ARG A 136 36.54 4.04 -74.05
N LEU A 137 36.50 5.25 -74.57
CA LEU A 137 37.26 6.36 -74.02
C LEU A 137 36.43 7.12 -72.98
N LEU A 138 37.06 7.39 -71.84
CA LEU A 138 36.55 8.26 -70.81
C LEU A 138 37.37 9.53 -70.75
N ASP A 139 36.72 10.66 -71.01
CA ASP A 139 37.34 11.96 -70.91
C ASP A 139 37.58 12.35 -69.45
N VAL A 140 38.79 12.84 -69.17
CA VAL A 140 39.17 13.28 -67.82
C VAL A 140 38.24 14.37 -67.27
N PRO A 141 37.73 15.35 -68.06
CA PRO A 141 36.68 16.27 -67.59
C PRO A 141 35.39 15.58 -67.10
N VAL A 142 34.94 14.51 -67.77
CA VAL A 142 33.75 13.75 -67.36
C VAL A 142 34.02 13.01 -66.05
N LEU A 143 35.20 12.39 -65.93
CA LEU A 143 35.67 11.74 -64.71
C LEU A 143 35.76 12.71 -63.53
N LEU A 144 36.22 13.94 -63.76
CA LEU A 144 36.33 15.02 -62.77
C LEU A 144 34.97 15.50 -62.25
N VAL A 145 34.01 15.72 -63.15
CA VAL A 145 32.65 16.09 -62.78
C VAL A 145 32.00 14.96 -61.98
N ALA A 146 32.17 13.72 -62.42
CA ALA A 146 31.68 12.55 -61.71
C ALA A 146 32.28 12.43 -60.30
N GLN A 147 33.59 12.63 -60.16
CA GLN A 147 34.29 12.62 -58.87
C GLN A 147 33.71 13.67 -57.91
N SER A 148 33.51 14.90 -58.40
CA SER A 148 32.97 16.00 -57.59
C SER A 148 31.56 15.70 -57.09
N GLN A 149 30.69 15.15 -57.95
CA GLN A 149 29.33 14.78 -57.59
C GLN A 149 29.29 13.66 -56.54
N VAL A 150 30.09 12.60 -56.73
CA VAL A 150 30.22 11.50 -55.76
C VAL A 150 30.73 12.01 -54.40
N TYR A 151 31.70 12.93 -54.42
CA TYR A 151 32.25 13.53 -53.20
C TYR A 151 31.19 14.37 -52.45
N LEU A 152 30.45 15.23 -53.15
CA LEU A 152 29.37 16.02 -52.56
C LEU A 152 28.28 15.14 -51.95
N ALA A 153 27.87 14.08 -52.65
CA ALA A 153 26.89 13.11 -52.15
C ALA A 153 27.39 12.40 -50.87
N THR A 154 28.67 12.00 -50.85
CA THR A 154 29.29 11.37 -49.68
C THR A 154 29.35 12.33 -48.49
N GLN A 155 29.73 13.59 -48.70
CA GLN A 155 29.77 14.62 -47.66
C GLN A 155 28.38 14.89 -47.07
N GLN A 156 27.36 14.94 -47.92
CA GLN A 156 25.99 15.11 -47.46
C GLN A 156 25.55 13.92 -46.59
N ARG A 157 25.80 12.69 -47.05
CA ARG A 157 25.47 11.46 -46.30
C ARG A 157 26.16 11.41 -44.95
N LEU A 158 27.44 11.79 -44.89
CA LEU A 158 28.21 11.84 -43.66
C LEU A 158 27.64 12.86 -42.67
N ARG A 159 27.25 14.05 -43.15
CA ARG A 159 26.61 15.07 -42.30
C ARG A 159 25.28 14.59 -41.74
N GLU A 160 24.45 13.95 -42.57
CA GLU A 160 23.18 13.37 -42.13
C GLU A 160 23.41 12.32 -41.03
N GLN A 161 24.36 11.40 -41.22
CA GLN A 161 24.71 10.39 -40.21
C GLN A 161 25.29 11.01 -38.93
N GLN A 162 26.08 12.07 -39.03
CA GLN A 162 26.62 12.77 -37.85
C GLN A 162 25.51 13.43 -37.03
N GLU A 163 24.55 14.08 -37.68
CA GLU A 163 23.41 14.70 -36.99
C GLU A 163 22.48 13.66 -36.38
N GLU A 164 22.24 12.54 -37.07
CA GLU A 164 21.49 11.41 -36.53
C GLU A 164 22.19 10.80 -35.30
N MET A 165 23.50 10.56 -35.39
CA MET A 165 24.30 10.06 -34.26
C MET A 165 24.24 10.98 -33.05
N LYS A 166 24.33 12.31 -33.24
CA LYS A 166 24.20 13.28 -32.14
C LYS A 166 22.83 13.21 -31.48
N ARG A 167 21.75 13.06 -32.26
CA ARG A 167 20.39 12.90 -31.71
C ARG A 167 20.28 11.64 -30.87
N LEU A 168 20.75 10.50 -31.39
CA LEU A 168 20.74 9.23 -30.66
C LEU A 168 21.56 9.29 -29.36
N LEU A 169 22.73 9.94 -29.38
CA LEU A 169 23.54 10.13 -28.16
C LEU A 169 22.81 10.98 -27.11
N ALA A 170 22.14 12.06 -27.53
CA ALA A 170 21.37 12.90 -26.62
C ALA A 170 20.18 12.16 -26.00
N GLU A 171 19.47 11.34 -26.79
CA GLU A 171 18.39 10.48 -26.31
C GLU A 171 18.91 9.43 -25.31
N LEU A 172 20.03 8.78 -25.63
CA LEU A 172 20.65 7.78 -24.75
C LEU A 172 21.10 8.41 -23.42
N GLU A 173 21.66 9.62 -23.45
CA GLU A 173 22.05 10.33 -22.24
C GLU A 173 20.83 10.72 -21.39
N GLN A 174 19.74 11.15 -22.03
CA GLN A 174 18.49 11.42 -21.32
C GLN A 174 17.91 10.14 -20.68
N GLU A 175 17.91 9.03 -21.40
CA GLU A 175 17.41 7.74 -20.91
C GLU A 175 18.26 7.20 -19.75
N LYS A 176 19.59 7.30 -19.86
CA LYS A 176 20.52 7.00 -18.77
C LYS A 176 20.22 7.84 -17.52
N ASN A 177 19.99 9.14 -17.70
CA ASN A 177 19.67 10.03 -16.58
C ASN A 177 18.32 9.67 -15.93
N ARG A 178 17.30 9.32 -16.71
CA ARG A 178 16.01 8.82 -16.18
C ARG A 178 16.20 7.51 -15.42
N SER A 179 16.98 6.57 -15.96
CA SER A 179 17.29 5.29 -15.30
C SER A 179 17.97 5.48 -13.94
N LEU A 180 18.94 6.40 -13.86
CA LEU A 180 19.62 6.75 -12.61
C LEU A 180 18.67 7.39 -11.58
N GLN A 181 17.72 8.22 -12.03
CA GLN A 181 16.69 8.78 -11.15
C GLN A 181 15.78 7.68 -10.61
N TYR A 182 15.28 6.79 -11.48
CA TYR A 182 14.47 5.64 -11.06
C TYR A 182 15.20 4.74 -10.06
N ALA A 183 16.49 4.46 -10.27
CA ALA A 183 17.27 3.67 -9.33
C ALA A 183 17.34 4.33 -7.94
N ARG A 184 17.54 5.65 -7.87
CA ARG A 184 17.57 6.40 -6.60
C ARG A 184 16.21 6.42 -5.89
N ASP A 185 15.13 6.58 -6.64
CA ASP A 185 13.78 6.57 -6.06
C ASP A 185 13.41 5.18 -5.54
N LEU A 186 13.82 4.12 -6.25
CA LEU A 186 13.63 2.75 -5.81
C LEU A 186 14.40 2.45 -4.52
N GLU A 187 15.64 2.93 -4.39
CA GLU A 187 16.43 2.81 -3.16
C GLU A 187 15.77 3.53 -1.98
N ARG A 188 15.21 4.73 -2.21
CA ARG A 188 14.45 5.47 -1.19
C ARG A 188 13.20 4.71 -0.76
N GLN A 189 12.39 4.23 -1.71
CA GLN A 189 11.21 3.43 -1.41
C GLN A 189 11.57 2.16 -0.63
N LYS A 190 12.66 1.47 -1.02
CA LYS A 190 13.13 0.29 -0.29
C LYS A 190 13.50 0.62 1.15
N ALA A 191 14.21 1.72 1.39
CA ALA A 191 14.56 2.16 2.74
C ALA A 191 13.31 2.51 3.57
N GLU A 192 12.33 3.17 2.95
CA GLU A 192 11.06 3.51 3.59
C GLU A 192 10.26 2.25 3.97
N ILE A 193 10.10 1.30 3.05
CA ILE A 193 9.43 0.01 3.29
C ILE A 193 10.12 -0.77 4.43
N LEU A 194 11.46 -0.79 4.46
CA LEU A 194 12.20 -1.44 5.56
C LEU A 194 11.92 -0.76 6.89
N SER A 195 11.86 0.56 6.94
CA SER A 195 11.54 1.30 8.17
C SER A 195 10.09 1.05 8.64
N GLN A 196 9.14 0.97 7.70
CA GLN A 196 7.75 0.65 7.99
C GLN A 196 7.59 -0.78 8.52
N ASN A 197 8.27 -1.76 7.92
CA ASN A 197 8.25 -3.13 8.39
C ASN A 197 8.80 -3.26 9.83
N LEU A 198 9.89 -2.55 10.15
CA LEU A 198 10.41 -2.52 11.52
C LEU A 198 9.44 -1.88 12.52
N ALA A 199 8.70 -0.84 12.11
CA ALA A 199 7.67 -0.22 12.93
C ALA A 199 6.49 -1.18 13.16
N LEU A 200 6.02 -1.85 12.10
CA LEU A 200 4.97 -2.86 12.16
C LEU A 200 5.35 -4.03 13.06
N ASP A 201 6.60 -4.51 13.00
CA ASP A 201 7.08 -5.59 13.87
C ASP A 201 7.06 -5.18 15.36
N ARG A 202 7.41 -3.92 15.66
CA ARG A 202 7.31 -3.39 17.03
C ARG A 202 5.86 -3.31 17.49
N GLU A 203 4.96 -2.85 16.63
CA GLU A 203 3.53 -2.77 16.93
C GLU A 203 2.92 -4.15 17.16
N ARG A 204 3.25 -5.15 16.32
CA ARG A 204 2.81 -6.54 16.50
C ARG A 204 3.29 -7.11 17.83
N ARG A 205 4.55 -6.87 18.22
CA ARG A 205 5.07 -7.32 19.53
C ARG A 205 4.34 -6.65 20.69
N GLN A 206 4.07 -5.35 20.61
CA GLN A 206 3.29 -4.66 21.65
C GLN A 206 1.86 -5.18 21.72
N ALA A 207 1.19 -5.39 20.58
CA ALA A 207 -0.15 -5.95 20.54
C ALA A 207 -0.19 -7.35 21.18
N GLN A 208 0.82 -8.18 20.92
CA GLN A 208 0.93 -9.50 21.52
C GLN A 208 1.15 -9.44 23.04
N GLN A 209 2.03 -8.56 23.52
CA GLN A 209 2.22 -8.32 24.97
C GLN A 209 0.93 -7.86 25.66
N ARG A 210 0.19 -6.92 25.05
CA ARG A 210 -1.10 -6.46 25.58
C ARG A 210 -2.14 -7.59 25.61
N SER A 211 -2.17 -8.44 24.58
CA SER A 211 -3.06 -9.59 24.55
C SER A 211 -2.77 -10.58 25.68
N GLU A 212 -1.48 -10.86 25.93
CA GLU A 212 -1.06 -11.72 27.05
C GLU A 212 -1.39 -11.10 28.41
N GLU A 213 -1.22 -9.78 28.56
CA GLU A 213 -1.58 -9.05 29.78
C GLU A 213 -3.10 -9.09 30.03
N LEU A 214 -3.90 -8.85 28.98
CA LEU A 214 -5.37 -8.95 29.05
C LEU A 214 -5.83 -10.36 29.42
N ALA A 215 -5.21 -11.40 28.85
CA ALA A 215 -5.52 -12.78 29.22
C ALA A 215 -5.23 -13.07 30.69
N ARG A 216 -4.09 -12.59 31.22
CA ARG A 216 -3.75 -12.71 32.65
C ARG A 216 -4.71 -11.93 33.55
N LEU A 217 -5.09 -10.71 33.16
CA LEU A 217 -6.05 -9.91 33.91
C LEU A 217 -7.42 -10.58 33.95
N ASN A 218 -7.92 -11.10 32.82
CA ASN A 218 -9.19 -11.83 32.77
C ASN A 218 -9.17 -13.07 33.65
N ALA A 219 -8.09 -13.88 33.60
CA ALA A 219 -7.95 -15.04 34.48
C ALA A 219 -8.01 -14.64 35.96
N ARG A 220 -7.36 -13.53 36.34
CA ARG A 220 -7.37 -13.02 37.71
C ARG A 220 -8.74 -12.48 38.13
N ILE A 221 -9.48 -11.84 37.22
CA ILE A 221 -10.85 -11.40 37.46
C ILE A 221 -11.75 -12.61 37.73
N ILE A 222 -11.63 -13.68 36.95
CA ILE A 222 -12.39 -14.92 37.14
C ILE A 222 -12.08 -15.53 38.52
N GLU A 223 -10.80 -15.63 38.89
CA GLU A 223 -10.37 -16.13 40.19
C GLU A 223 -10.94 -15.30 41.36
N ILE A 224 -10.77 -13.97 41.32
CA ILE A 224 -11.28 -13.07 42.37
C ILE A 224 -12.81 -13.17 42.46
N SER A 225 -13.50 -13.21 41.33
CA SER A 225 -14.96 -13.26 41.30
C SER A 225 -15.49 -14.60 41.82
N SER A 226 -14.78 -15.70 41.57
CA SER A 226 -15.10 -17.02 42.12
C SER A 226 -14.99 -17.02 43.65
N VAL A 227 -13.87 -16.52 44.19
CA VAL A 227 -13.67 -16.40 45.65
C VAL A 227 -14.72 -15.49 46.29
N LEU A 228 -15.03 -14.36 45.64
CA LEU A 228 -16.03 -13.42 46.14
C LEU A 228 -17.44 -14.04 46.13
N SER A 229 -17.77 -14.81 45.10
CA SER A 229 -19.05 -15.52 45.01
C SER A 229 -19.20 -16.59 46.10
N GLU A 230 -18.16 -17.39 46.34
CA GLU A 230 -18.16 -18.39 47.42
C GLU A 230 -18.32 -17.74 48.80
N LYS A 231 -17.54 -16.68 49.06
CA LYS A 231 -17.66 -15.90 50.31
C LYS A 231 -19.04 -15.23 50.44
N GLY A 232 -19.59 -14.73 49.33
CA GLY A 232 -20.93 -14.16 49.26
C GLY A 232 -21.99 -15.17 49.68
N LYS A 233 -21.95 -16.39 49.11
CA LYS A 233 -22.87 -17.49 49.48
C LYS A 233 -22.81 -17.82 50.96
N SER A 234 -21.61 -17.98 51.52
CA SER A 234 -21.45 -18.26 52.95
C SER A 234 -22.02 -17.14 53.83
N THR A 235 -21.84 -15.88 53.42
CA THR A 235 -22.33 -14.72 54.17
C THR A 235 -23.87 -14.63 54.11
N PHE A 236 -24.47 -14.91 52.95
CA PHE A 236 -25.92 -15.00 52.82
C PHE A 236 -26.49 -16.14 53.65
N ALA A 237 -25.90 -17.33 53.61
CA ALA A 237 -26.33 -18.47 54.41
C ALA A 237 -26.35 -18.13 55.92
N ALA A 238 -25.29 -17.48 56.42
CA ALA A 238 -25.23 -17.01 57.80
C ALA A 238 -26.30 -15.94 58.10
N THR A 239 -26.55 -15.03 57.16
CA THR A 239 -27.59 -13.99 57.28
C THR A 239 -28.99 -14.61 57.36
N PHE A 240 -29.32 -15.57 56.50
CA PHE A 240 -30.60 -16.27 56.55
C PHE A 240 -30.80 -17.05 57.85
N ALA A 241 -29.76 -17.73 58.33
CA ALA A 241 -29.80 -18.41 59.62
C ALA A 241 -30.05 -17.42 60.78
N GLY A 242 -29.40 -16.25 60.75
CA GLY A 242 -29.63 -15.18 61.73
C GLY A 242 -31.04 -14.62 61.69
N VAL A 243 -31.58 -14.35 60.49
CA VAL A 243 -32.95 -13.89 60.29
C VAL A 243 -33.97 -14.89 60.82
N GLU A 244 -33.81 -16.18 60.54
CA GLU A 244 -34.69 -17.23 61.03
C GLU A 244 -34.63 -17.38 62.56
N ALA A 245 -33.44 -17.23 63.16
CA ALA A 245 -33.29 -17.20 64.61
C ALA A 245 -34.02 -16.01 65.26
N VAL A 246 -33.92 -14.82 64.66
CA VAL A 246 -34.63 -13.63 65.14
C VAL A 246 -36.15 -13.78 64.97
N ARG A 247 -36.61 -14.38 63.87
CA ARG A 247 -38.03 -14.69 63.65
C ARG A 247 -38.59 -15.58 64.76
N ARG A 248 -37.85 -16.63 65.15
CA ARG A 248 -38.22 -17.51 66.27
C ARG A 248 -38.26 -16.76 67.59
N LEU A 249 -37.27 -15.92 67.87
CA LEU A 249 -37.23 -15.10 69.09
C LEU A 249 -38.47 -14.20 69.22
N PHE A 250 -38.92 -13.56 68.14
CA PHE A 250 -40.14 -12.76 68.18
C PHE A 250 -41.41 -13.58 68.38
N GLN A 251 -41.42 -14.81 67.86
CA GLN A 251 -42.53 -15.74 68.08
C GLN A 251 -42.60 -16.17 69.56
N ASP A 252 -41.46 -16.48 70.17
CA ASP A 252 -41.35 -16.79 71.60
C ASP A 252 -41.76 -15.59 72.49
N ILE A 253 -41.35 -14.37 72.12
CA ILE A 253 -41.78 -13.14 72.81
C ILE A 253 -43.30 -12.97 72.72
N ALA A 254 -43.90 -13.20 71.54
CA ALA A 254 -45.34 -13.09 71.37
C ALA A 254 -46.11 -14.10 72.23
N ASP A 255 -45.62 -15.34 72.31
CA ASP A 255 -46.23 -16.39 73.11
C ASP A 255 -46.08 -16.15 74.63
N SER A 256 -44.89 -15.79 75.09
CA SER A 256 -44.65 -15.41 76.49
C SER A 256 -45.51 -14.21 76.91
N ASN A 257 -45.70 -13.24 76.02
CA ASN A 257 -46.53 -12.08 76.31
C ASN A 257 -48.03 -12.38 76.35
N ARG A 258 -48.50 -13.38 75.58
CA ARG A 258 -49.88 -13.90 75.68
C ARG A 258 -50.12 -14.59 77.01
N GLU A 259 -49.15 -15.36 77.48
CA GLU A 259 -49.19 -16.02 78.79
C GLU A 259 -49.24 -14.99 79.92
N LEU A 260 -48.32 -14.02 79.92
CA LEU A 260 -48.33 -12.90 80.88
C LEU A 260 -49.66 -12.13 80.87
N SER A 261 -50.23 -11.88 79.69
CA SER A 261 -51.54 -11.23 79.56
C SER A 261 -52.67 -12.05 80.20
N ARG A 262 -52.58 -13.39 80.18
CA ARG A 262 -53.55 -14.28 80.82
C ARG A 262 -53.37 -14.26 82.34
N GLU A 263 -52.14 -14.38 82.83
CA GLU A 263 -51.82 -14.30 84.27
C GLU A 263 -52.29 -12.97 84.88
N LEU A 264 -52.05 -11.85 84.20
CA LEU A 264 -52.50 -10.53 84.65
C LEU A 264 -54.03 -10.41 84.73
N LYS A 265 -54.77 -11.06 83.83
CA LYS A 265 -56.23 -11.13 83.91
C LYS A 265 -56.69 -11.92 85.14
N GLU A 266 -56.05 -13.05 85.41
CA GLU A 266 -56.34 -13.86 86.60
C GLU A 266 -56.03 -13.09 87.88
N ILE A 267 -54.90 -12.37 87.94
CA ILE A 267 -54.56 -11.47 89.06
C ILE A 267 -55.66 -10.42 89.27
N ASN A 268 -56.13 -9.77 88.21
CA ASN A 268 -57.20 -8.77 88.32
C ASN A 268 -58.50 -9.40 88.88
N THR A 269 -58.87 -10.60 88.44
CA THR A 269 -60.03 -11.32 88.99
C THR A 269 -59.87 -11.64 90.48
N ILE A 270 -58.67 -12.06 90.91
CA ILE A 270 -58.37 -12.31 92.34
C ILE A 270 -58.44 -10.99 93.13
N VAL A 271 -57.88 -9.91 92.60
CA VAL A 271 -57.92 -8.59 93.23
C VAL A 271 -59.36 -8.09 93.39
N ASP A 272 -60.22 -8.29 92.39
CA ASP A 272 -61.64 -7.94 92.46
C ASP A 272 -62.35 -8.70 93.60
N LEU A 273 -62.10 -10.01 93.71
CA LEU A 273 -62.62 -10.83 94.81
C LEU A 273 -62.12 -10.36 96.18
N ILE A 274 -60.85 -10.00 96.32
CA ILE A 274 -60.30 -9.50 97.60
C ILE A 274 -60.95 -8.17 97.98
N VAL A 275 -61.16 -7.27 97.02
CA VAL A 275 -61.84 -5.99 97.25
C VAL A 275 -63.29 -6.23 97.69
N GLU A 276 -63.99 -7.16 97.05
CA GLU A 276 -65.35 -7.56 97.41
C GLU A 276 -65.41 -8.12 98.84
N VAL A 277 -64.55 -9.10 99.18
CA VAL A 277 -64.46 -9.71 100.51
C VAL A 277 -64.12 -8.66 101.58
N ALA A 278 -63.15 -7.77 101.31
CA ALA A 278 -62.82 -6.67 102.21
C ALA A 278 -64.02 -5.72 102.41
N GLY A 279 -64.81 -5.47 101.36
CA GLY A 279 -66.07 -4.73 101.43
C GLY A 279 -67.08 -5.39 102.37
N TYR A 280 -67.29 -6.70 102.26
CA TYR A 280 -68.14 -7.47 103.16
C TYR A 280 -67.65 -7.43 104.61
N ILE A 281 -66.35 -7.63 104.85
CA ILE A 281 -65.76 -7.55 106.20
C ILE A 281 -65.95 -6.15 106.79
N ARG A 282 -65.82 -5.11 105.97
CA ARG A 282 -66.03 -3.71 106.40
C ARG A 282 -67.47 -3.41 106.79
N LEU A 283 -68.44 -4.00 106.09
CA LEU A 283 -69.87 -3.91 106.43
C LEU A 283 -70.20 -4.72 107.68
N LEU A 284 -69.68 -5.94 107.79
CA LEU A 284 -69.91 -6.82 108.93
C LEU A 284 -69.34 -6.21 110.23
N SER A 285 -68.12 -5.69 110.16
CA SER A 285 -67.49 -4.98 111.27
C SER A 285 -68.22 -3.70 111.65
N PHE A 286 -68.78 -2.96 110.68
CA PHE A 286 -69.64 -1.81 110.98
C PHE A 286 -70.90 -2.22 111.75
N ASN A 287 -71.62 -3.26 111.27
CA ASN A 287 -72.81 -3.77 111.95
C ASN A 287 -72.48 -4.28 113.37
N ALA A 288 -71.34 -4.95 113.54
CA ALA A 288 -70.86 -5.40 114.85
C ALA A 288 -70.52 -4.23 115.80
N ALA A 289 -69.90 -3.15 115.28
CA ALA A 289 -69.60 -1.96 116.07
C ALA A 289 -70.87 -1.23 116.53
N VAL A 290 -71.89 -1.16 115.66
CA VAL A 290 -73.22 -0.58 115.99
C VAL A 290 -73.89 -1.39 117.09
N GLU A 291 -73.94 -2.72 116.99
CA GLU A 291 -74.58 -3.58 118.00
C GLU A 291 -73.80 -3.58 119.34
N ALA A 292 -72.46 -3.48 119.31
CA ALA A 292 -71.64 -3.36 120.51
C ALA A 292 -71.91 -2.05 121.29
N ASN A 293 -72.15 -0.93 120.58
CA ASN A 293 -72.55 0.34 121.20
C ASN A 293 -74.00 0.30 121.73
N ARG A 294 -74.88 -0.47 121.10
CA ARG A 294 -76.30 -0.59 121.50
C ARG A 294 -76.51 -1.33 122.83
N ARG A 295 -75.62 -2.26 123.20
CA ARG A 295 -75.72 -3.09 124.42
C ARG A 295 -74.96 -2.55 125.65
N GLY A 296 -74.41 -1.33 125.59
CA GLY A 296 -73.77 -0.68 126.74
C GLY A 296 -72.41 -1.27 127.21
N GLY A 297 -71.89 -2.34 126.57
CA GLY A 297 -70.58 -2.96 126.86
C GLY A 297 -69.41 -2.42 126.02
N GLY A 298 -69.54 -1.17 125.53
CA GLY A 298 -68.87 -0.64 124.33
C GLY A 298 -67.33 -0.52 124.32
N GLY A 299 -66.62 -0.89 125.39
CA GLY A 299 -65.16 -0.68 125.46
C GLY A 299 -64.33 -1.64 124.58
N GLY A 300 -64.52 -2.95 124.74
CA GLY A 300 -63.67 -3.96 124.10
C GLY A 300 -64.14 -4.40 122.71
N PHE A 301 -65.40 -4.82 122.59
CA PHE A 301 -65.94 -5.34 121.32
C PHE A 301 -66.10 -4.26 120.24
N GLY A 302 -66.43 -3.01 120.63
CA GLY A 302 -66.48 -1.88 119.71
C GLY A 302 -65.10 -1.51 119.13
N ALA A 303 -64.05 -1.57 119.97
CA ALA A 303 -62.67 -1.34 119.54
C ALA A 303 -62.17 -2.42 118.57
N ILE A 304 -62.49 -3.69 118.83
CA ILE A 304 -62.17 -4.81 117.92
C ILE A 304 -62.87 -4.62 116.56
N ALA A 305 -64.15 -4.25 116.56
CA ALA A 305 -64.89 -4.02 115.33
C ALA A 305 -64.34 -2.82 114.53
N GLN A 306 -63.91 -1.74 115.18
CA GLN A 306 -63.21 -0.64 114.52
C GLN A 306 -61.87 -1.06 113.92
N GLU A 307 -61.10 -1.91 114.61
CA GLU A 307 -59.81 -2.39 114.11
C GLU A 307 -59.99 -3.34 112.91
N ILE A 308 -61.00 -4.20 112.92
CA ILE A 308 -61.37 -5.03 111.75
C ILE A 308 -61.77 -4.14 110.56
N ARG A 309 -62.56 -3.08 110.80
CA ARG A 309 -62.98 -2.14 109.75
C ARG A 309 -61.78 -1.40 109.14
N LYS A 310 -60.80 -1.04 109.97
CA LYS A 310 -59.54 -0.40 109.55
C LYS A 310 -58.68 -1.38 108.76
N LEU A 311 -58.58 -2.63 109.19
CA LEU A 311 -57.85 -3.69 108.49
C LEU A 311 -58.48 -3.96 107.11
N ALA A 312 -59.80 -4.09 107.04
CA ALA A 312 -60.52 -4.23 105.77
C ALA A 312 -60.26 -3.04 104.82
N GLY A 313 -60.23 -1.82 105.36
CA GLY A 313 -59.85 -0.62 104.59
C GLY A 313 -58.42 -0.69 104.04
N ARG A 314 -57.45 -1.11 104.85
CA ARG A 314 -56.06 -1.31 104.41
C ARG A 314 -55.94 -2.42 103.36
N THR A 315 -56.72 -3.49 103.48
CA THR A 315 -56.78 -4.58 102.49
C THR A 315 -57.31 -4.08 101.14
N THR A 316 -58.38 -3.28 101.13
CA THR A 316 -58.88 -2.65 99.89
C THR A 316 -57.83 -1.73 99.26
N GLU A 317 -57.14 -0.90 100.06
CA GLU A 317 -56.09 0.00 99.55
C GLU A 317 -54.91 -0.79 98.94
N ALA A 318 -54.44 -1.84 99.63
CA ALA A 318 -53.39 -2.71 99.12
C ALA A 318 -53.81 -3.43 97.83
N SER A 319 -55.05 -3.89 97.75
CA SER A 319 -55.59 -4.56 96.56
C SER A 319 -55.68 -3.61 95.37
N ASN A 320 -56.10 -2.36 95.58
CA ASN A 320 -56.10 -1.33 94.54
C ASN A 320 -54.68 -0.97 94.06
N ARG A 321 -53.67 -1.01 94.94
CA ARG A 321 -52.26 -0.85 94.53
C ARG A 321 -51.79 -2.01 93.65
N ILE A 322 -52.20 -3.25 93.95
CA ILE A 322 -51.91 -4.43 93.13
C ILE A 322 -52.58 -4.29 91.75
N ARG A 323 -53.84 -3.86 91.68
CA ARG A 323 -54.53 -3.57 90.40
C ARG A 323 -53.73 -2.57 89.56
N GLY A 324 -53.31 -1.45 90.15
CA GLY A 324 -52.51 -0.45 89.44
C GLY A 324 -51.14 -0.96 88.98
N LEU A 325 -50.52 -1.88 89.71
CA LEU A 325 -49.31 -2.58 89.26
C LEU A 325 -49.60 -3.49 88.07
N ALA A 326 -50.65 -4.31 88.14
CA ALA A 326 -51.06 -5.21 87.06
C ALA A 326 -51.38 -4.45 85.76
N GLU A 327 -52.11 -3.33 85.84
CA GLU A 327 -52.40 -2.45 84.68
C GLU A 327 -51.14 -1.81 84.07
N ARG A 328 -50.13 -1.49 84.90
CA ARG A 328 -48.84 -1.00 84.39
C ARG A 328 -48.08 -2.09 83.65
N ILE A 329 -48.01 -3.29 84.23
CA ILE A 329 -47.35 -4.45 83.59
C ILE A 329 -48.07 -4.78 82.27
N GLN A 330 -49.40 -4.76 82.24
CA GLN A 330 -50.19 -5.01 81.04
C GLN A 330 -49.88 -4.00 79.92
N ARG A 331 -49.79 -2.70 80.24
CA ARG A 331 -49.42 -1.68 79.25
C ARG A 331 -47.99 -1.87 78.73
N GLN A 332 -47.05 -2.20 79.61
CA GLN A 332 -45.65 -2.42 79.23
C GLN A 332 -45.50 -3.69 78.37
N SER A 333 -46.23 -4.75 78.70
CA SER A 333 -46.40 -5.97 77.92
C SER A 333 -46.94 -5.67 76.52
N GLN A 334 -47.99 -4.86 76.40
CA GLN A 334 -48.56 -4.50 75.10
C GLN A 334 -47.60 -3.67 74.23
N SER A 335 -46.87 -2.73 74.84
CA SER A 335 -45.81 -1.96 74.15
C SER A 335 -44.66 -2.85 73.67
N THR A 336 -44.28 -3.86 74.46
CA THR A 336 -43.26 -4.85 74.07
C THR A 336 -43.72 -5.66 72.86
N LEU A 337 -44.99 -6.09 72.85
CA LEU A 337 -45.59 -6.81 71.71
C LEU A 337 -45.59 -5.96 70.42
N GLN A 338 -45.98 -4.70 70.50
CA GLN A 338 -45.95 -3.78 69.34
C GLN A 338 -44.53 -3.62 68.79
N SER A 339 -43.54 -3.46 69.69
CA SER A 339 -42.13 -3.32 69.30
C SER A 339 -41.59 -4.60 68.65
N ALA A 340 -41.95 -5.77 69.18
CA ALA A 340 -41.62 -7.06 68.60
C ALA A 340 -42.24 -7.24 67.20
N GLN A 341 -43.49 -6.81 67.00
CA GLN A 341 -44.19 -6.95 65.73
C GLN A 341 -43.62 -6.01 64.64
N ALA A 342 -43.33 -4.76 64.97
CA ALA A 342 -42.63 -3.84 64.07
C ALA A 342 -41.24 -4.37 63.68
N SER A 343 -40.54 -4.99 64.64
CA SER A 343 -39.24 -5.61 64.37
C SER A 343 -39.34 -6.85 63.48
N ALA A 344 -40.41 -7.66 63.63
CA ALA A 344 -40.67 -8.80 62.76
C ALA A 344 -40.94 -8.38 61.30
N GLU A 345 -41.66 -7.28 61.08
CA GLU A 345 -41.87 -6.70 59.74
C GLU A 345 -40.55 -6.24 59.11
N MET A 346 -39.68 -5.59 59.89
CA MET A 346 -38.35 -5.17 59.44
C MET A 346 -37.48 -6.38 59.04
N VAL A 347 -37.53 -7.45 59.82
CA VAL A 347 -36.81 -8.70 59.53
C VAL A 347 -37.32 -9.36 58.24
N GLN A 348 -38.63 -9.31 57.99
CA GLN A 348 -39.20 -9.80 56.73
C GLN A 348 -38.70 -9.01 55.52
N SER A 349 -38.57 -7.68 55.65
CA SER A 349 -37.99 -6.85 54.58
C SER A 349 -36.51 -7.17 54.34
N LEU A 350 -35.73 -7.37 55.41
CA LEU A 350 -34.33 -7.79 55.32
C LEU A 350 -34.17 -9.15 54.63
N TYR A 351 -35.08 -10.10 54.89
CA TYR A 351 -35.09 -11.40 54.22
C TYR A 351 -35.27 -11.25 52.70
N GLN A 352 -36.24 -10.42 52.27
CA GLN A 352 -36.48 -10.18 50.84
C GLN A 352 -35.28 -9.51 50.15
N GLN A 353 -34.64 -8.54 50.81
CA GLN A 353 -33.43 -7.90 50.29
C GLN A 353 -32.26 -8.88 50.17
N ALA A 354 -32.06 -9.72 51.19
CA ALA A 354 -31.03 -10.77 51.16
C ALA A 354 -31.29 -11.78 50.03
N GLN A 355 -32.54 -12.16 49.80
CA GLN A 355 -32.93 -13.07 48.71
C GLN A 355 -32.66 -12.49 47.33
N SER A 356 -32.98 -11.21 47.11
CA SER A 356 -32.67 -10.52 45.85
C SER A 356 -31.16 -10.45 45.60
N ALA A 357 -30.39 -10.13 46.63
CA ALA A 357 -28.94 -10.07 46.53
C ALA A 357 -28.29 -11.44 46.31
N GLN A 358 -28.86 -12.52 46.86
CA GLN A 358 -28.45 -13.89 46.54
C GLN A 358 -28.71 -14.25 45.07
N ALA A 359 -29.89 -13.90 44.52
CA ALA A 359 -30.21 -14.19 43.12
C ALA A 359 -29.23 -13.51 42.16
N ALA A 360 -28.85 -12.25 42.43
CA ALA A 360 -27.83 -11.55 41.65
C ALA A 360 -26.44 -12.23 41.73
N LEU A 361 -26.11 -12.83 42.89
CA LEU A 361 -24.87 -13.58 43.07
C LEU A 361 -24.86 -14.90 42.29
N GLU A 362 -26.00 -15.58 42.22
CA GLU A 362 -26.18 -16.80 41.43
C GLU A 362 -26.06 -16.51 39.92
N GLU A 363 -26.62 -15.39 39.45
CA GLU A 363 -26.48 -14.93 38.07
C GLU A 363 -25.01 -14.59 37.74
N LEU A 364 -24.31 -13.90 38.63
CA LEU A 364 -22.87 -13.64 38.49
C LEU A 364 -22.08 -14.95 38.36
N GLN A 365 -22.41 -15.96 39.17
CA GLN A 365 -21.72 -17.26 39.09
C GLN A 365 -21.96 -17.96 37.75
N ALA A 366 -23.19 -17.95 37.24
CA ALA A 366 -23.51 -18.52 35.93
C ALA A 366 -22.71 -17.85 34.80
N LEU A 367 -22.55 -16.52 34.86
CA LEU A 367 -21.71 -15.78 33.92
C LEU A 367 -20.22 -16.15 34.01
N LEU A 368 -19.71 -16.40 35.23
CA LEU A 368 -18.33 -16.82 35.43
C LEU A 368 -18.07 -18.24 34.90
N GLU A 369 -19.01 -19.17 35.07
CA GLU A 369 -18.93 -20.53 34.52
C GLU A 369 -18.93 -20.52 32.98
N GLN A 370 -19.73 -19.65 32.37
CA GLN A 370 -19.70 -19.44 30.91
C GLN A 370 -18.39 -18.82 30.43
N ALA A 371 -17.76 -17.94 31.22
CA ALA A 371 -16.49 -17.31 30.86
C ALA A 371 -15.28 -18.25 30.99
N GLN A 372 -15.44 -19.42 31.61
CA GLN A 372 -14.40 -20.46 31.71
C GLN A 372 -14.41 -21.48 30.56
N VAL A 373 -15.48 -21.53 29.76
CA VAL A 373 -15.63 -22.37 28.56
C VAL A 373 -15.22 -21.58 27.32
#